data_AF-A0A2V6TTZ4-F1
#
_entry.id   AF-A0A2V6TTZ4-F1
#
_cell.length_a   1.000
_cell.length_b   1.000
_cell.length_c   1.000
_cell.angle_alpha   90.00
_cell.angle_beta   90.00
_cell.angle_gamma   90.00
#
_symmetry.space_group_name_H-M   'P 1'
#
loop_
_entity.id
_entity.type
_entity.pdbx_description
1 polymer ?
#
loop_
_entity_poly.entity_id
_entity_poly.type
_entity_poly.pdbx_seq_one_letter_code
_entity_poly.pdbx_strand_id
1 'polypeptide(L)' 'MSSALSSASAGGRFREAVAGERPLQVVGCVYAYAARMAERVGFKAIYLSGGGVAAGSLGVPDL' A
#
# COMPACT_ATOMS: atom_id res chain seq x y z
N MET A 1 -3.33 14.84 -26.53
CA MET A 1 -2.40 13.70 -26.49
C MET A 1 -1.33 13.99 -25.46
N SER A 2 -1.41 13.40 -24.26
CA SER A 2 -0.33 13.53 -23.28
C SER A 2 0.05 12.14 -22.79
N SER A 3 1.23 11.74 -23.26
CA SER A 3 2.13 10.67 -22.80
C SER A 3 1.53 9.66 -21.83
N ALA A 4 1.34 8.43 -22.33
CA ALA A 4 1.47 7.26 -21.50
C ALA A 4 2.91 7.28 -20.95
N LEU A 5 3.07 7.85 -19.75
CA LEU A 5 4.22 7.60 -18.89
C LEU A 5 4.50 6.10 -19.01
N SER A 6 5.75 5.70 -19.22
CA SER A 6 6.15 4.33 -18.93
C SER A 6 5.91 4.14 -17.43
N SER A 7 4.67 3.81 -17.09
CA SER A 7 4.18 3.76 -15.73
C SER A 7 4.94 2.63 -15.10
N ALA A 8 5.95 2.97 -14.31
CA ALA A 8 6.71 2.01 -13.56
C ALA A 8 5.70 1.05 -12.92
N SER A 9 5.89 -0.25 -13.10
CA SER A 9 4.98 -1.24 -12.53
C SER A 9 4.81 -0.99 -11.04
N ALA A 10 3.75 -1.51 -10.41
CA ALA A 10 3.56 -1.33 -8.97
C ALA A 10 4.83 -1.72 -8.15
N GLY A 11 5.52 -2.79 -8.57
CA GLY A 11 6.81 -3.18 -8.00
C GLY A 11 7.96 -2.21 -8.32
N GLY A 12 7.97 -1.57 -9.49
CA GLY A 12 8.90 -0.48 -9.81
C GLY A 12 8.75 0.70 -8.87
N ARG A 13 7.52 1.21 -8.70
CA ARG A 13 7.22 2.30 -7.77
C ARG A 13 7.56 1.97 -6.33
N PHE A 14 7.33 0.73 -5.89
CA PHE A 14 7.72 0.28 -4.55
C PHE A 14 9.25 0.31 -4.36
N ARG A 15 10.02 -0.19 -5.34
CA ARG A 15 11.49 -0.14 -5.28
C ARG A 15 12.02 1.30 -5.27
N GLU A 16 11.41 2.19 -6.03
CA GLU A 16 11.71 3.63 -5.98
C GLU A 16 11.42 4.24 -4.61
N ALA A 17 10.27 3.89 -3.99
CA ALA A 17 9.93 4.34 -2.64
C ALA A 17 10.94 3.84 -1.59
N VAL A 18 11.40 2.57 -1.68
CA VAL A 18 12.44 2.01 -0.81
C VAL A 18 13.77 2.75 -0.98
N ALA A 19 14.12 3.13 -2.20
CA ALA A 19 15.35 3.89 -2.45
C ALA A 19 15.27 5.32 -1.89
N GLY A 20 14.09 5.95 -1.98
CA GLY A 20 13.85 7.35 -1.62
C GLY A 20 13.45 7.64 -0.17
N GLU A 21 13.24 6.63 0.67
CA GLU A 21 12.89 6.81 2.09
C GLU A 21 13.55 5.74 2.97
N ARG A 22 14.23 6.14 4.06
CA ARG A 22 15.00 5.23 4.91
C ARG A 22 14.78 5.56 6.41
N PRO A 23 14.05 4.72 7.17
CA PRO A 23 13.29 3.55 6.71
C PRO A 23 12.01 3.96 5.96
N LEU A 24 11.68 3.25 4.88
CA LEU A 24 10.38 3.41 4.21
C LEU A 24 9.26 2.96 5.15
N GLN A 25 8.31 3.85 5.43
CA GLN A 25 7.11 3.50 6.19
C GLN A 25 6.08 2.81 5.27
N VAL A 26 5.61 1.63 5.70
CA VAL A 26 4.59 0.83 4.98
C VAL A 26 3.44 0.52 5.93
N VAL A 27 2.28 1.18 5.75
CA VAL A 27 1.16 1.07 6.69
C VAL A 27 0.12 0.04 6.27
N GLY A 28 -0.43 -0.69 7.23
CA GLY A 28 -1.51 -1.65 7.00
C GLY A 28 -2.81 -0.95 6.58
N CYS A 29 -3.43 -1.41 5.49
CA CYS A 29 -4.71 -0.90 4.99
C CYS A 29 -5.58 -2.09 4.53
N VAL A 30 -6.61 -2.44 5.32
CA VAL A 30 -7.48 -3.61 5.06
C VAL A 30 -8.68 -3.32 4.16
N TYR A 31 -8.97 -2.05 3.87
CA TYR A 31 -10.03 -1.63 2.95
C TYR A 31 -9.63 -0.36 2.17
N ALA A 32 -10.34 -0.10 1.06
CA ALA A 32 -9.98 0.95 0.11
C ALA A 32 -9.95 2.36 0.72
N TYR A 33 -10.88 2.68 1.62
CA TYR A 33 -10.91 4.00 2.27
C TYR A 33 -9.66 4.25 3.13
N ALA A 34 -9.16 3.24 3.87
CA ALA A 34 -7.91 3.35 4.62
C ALA A 34 -6.71 3.61 3.70
N ALA A 35 -6.63 2.94 2.54
CA ALA A 35 -5.59 3.19 1.55
C ALA A 35 -5.63 4.64 1.03
N ARG A 36 -6.83 5.18 0.78
CA ARG A 36 -7.02 6.58 0.38
C ARG A 36 -6.63 7.57 1.48
N MET A 37 -6.89 7.24 2.74
CA MET A 37 -6.41 8.03 3.86
C MET A 37 -4.88 8.02 3.91
N ALA A 38 -4.25 6.85 3.89
CA ALA A 38 -2.78 6.71 3.93
C ALA A 38 -2.08 7.52 2.82
N GLU A 39 -2.60 7.45 1.60
CA GLU A 39 -2.14 8.27 0.47
C GLU A 39 -2.22 9.77 0.75
N ARG A 40 -3.34 10.25 1.31
CA ARG A 40 -3.53 11.68 1.66
C ARG A 40 -2.62 12.16 2.79
N VAL A 41 -2.24 11.28 3.73
CA VAL A 41 -1.28 11.62 4.80
C VAL A 41 0.18 11.54 4.33
N GLY A 42 0.42 11.11 3.09
CA GLY A 42 1.75 11.14 2.47
C GLY A 42 2.54 9.83 2.56
N PHE A 43 1.92 8.71 2.96
CA PHE A 43 2.60 7.41 2.90
C PHE A 43 2.87 7.00 1.45
N LYS A 44 4.09 6.51 1.19
CA LYS A 44 4.52 6.09 -0.16
C LYS A 44 4.21 4.63 -0.48
N ALA A 45 3.84 3.84 0.53
CA ALA A 45 3.50 2.43 0.41
C ALA A 45 2.49 1.99 1.46
N ILE A 46 1.69 0.99 1.11
CA ILE A 46 0.71 0.35 2.00
C ILE A 46 0.89 -1.17 1.97
N TYR A 47 0.37 -1.85 2.98
CA TYR A 47 0.41 -3.30 3.14
C TYR A 47 -1.00 -3.85 3.36
N LEU A 48 -1.32 -4.98 2.73
CA LEU A 48 -2.55 -5.72 2.98
C LEU A 48 -2.24 -6.89 3.92
N SER A 49 -2.68 -6.78 5.18
CA SER A 49 -2.44 -7.79 6.20
C SER A 49 -3.33 -9.01 5.98
N GLY A 50 -2.74 -10.21 5.97
CA GLY A 50 -3.46 -11.49 5.96
C GLY A 50 -4.41 -11.61 7.15
N GLY A 51 -3.89 -11.53 8.38
CA GLY A 51 -4.71 -11.51 9.59
C GLY A 51 -5.70 -10.34 9.66
N GLY A 52 -5.35 -9.18 9.08
CA GLY A 52 -6.29 -8.06 8.95
C GLY A 52 -7.48 -8.37 8.04
N VAL A 53 -7.27 -9.14 6.97
CA VAL A 53 -8.35 -9.65 6.10
C VAL A 53 -9.15 -10.74 6.84
N ALA A 54 -8.49 -11.70 7.50
CA ALA A 54 -9.17 -12.74 8.25
C ALA A 54 -10.09 -12.16 9.34
N ALA A 55 -9.53 -11.36 10.25
CA ALA A 55 -10.28 -10.81 11.38
C ALA A 55 -11.21 -9.66 10.95
N GLY A 56 -10.75 -8.75 10.08
CA GLY A 56 -11.47 -7.53 9.74
C GLY A 56 -12.49 -7.68 8.61
N SER A 57 -12.18 -8.48 7.59
CA SER A 57 -13.06 -8.64 6.42
C SER A 57 -13.94 -9.88 6.51
N LEU A 58 -13.44 -10.97 7.09
CA LEU A 58 -14.16 -12.25 7.18
C LEU A 58 -14.70 -12.56 8.59
N GLY A 59 -14.20 -11.89 9.63
CA GLY A 59 -14.62 -12.13 11.01
C GLY A 59 -14.13 -13.47 11.59
N VAL A 60 -13.00 -13.99 11.10
CA VAL A 60 -12.40 -15.28 11.52
C VAL A 60 -10.95 -15.09 12.03
N PRO A 61 -10.42 -16.00 12.88
CA PRO A 61 -9.02 -15.92 13.30
C PRO A 61 -8.05 -16.25 12.14
N ASP A 62 -6.81 -15.74 12.24
CA ASP A 62 -5.71 -16.02 11.32
C ASP A 62 -5.00 -17.32 11.72
N LEU A 63 -5.46 -18.46 11.19
CA LEU A 63 -5.02 -19.83 11.53
C LEU A 63 -4.64 -20.63 10.28
#